data_AF-A0A087GPJ2-F1
#
_entry.id   AF-A0A087GPJ2-F1
#
_cell.length_a   1.000
_cell.length_b   1.000
_cell.length_c   1.000
_cell.angle_alpha   90.00
_cell.angle_beta   90.00
_cell.angle_gamma   90.00
#
_symmetry.space_group_name_H-M   'P 1'
#
loop_
_entity.id
_entity.type
_entity.pdbx_description
1 polymer ?
#
loop_
_entity_poly.entity_id
_entity_poly.type
_entity_poly.pdbx_seq_one_letter_code
_entity_poly.pdbx_strand_id
1 'polypeptide(L)'
;MFGRSRAGGFRPENLGQNALNLIGNIGFSLFVFGVLVFTIIAATYEPEDPLFHPSDKITTFLTSTSNATMLSDDSVVKTGEDFMVVNQTVFAEFINITDVEATTEEKTESIQLDCDVNSPVDCKDSEVFHLMMKATIDKFKDIHFYKFGKPAIGEAANSCDMAWRYRPKDGKTAAFYKDYRRFLIAKSDNCTLTVVDIGEYHSGLNARKRKKHQKAGFEKTTDDFSLPVVGEAVNDSLPMVESEEAFKTGKYLVYVGGGDRCKSMNHFLWSFLCALGEAQYLNRTLVMDLTLCLSSIYTSSGQSEEGKDFRFYFDFQHLKEAASVLDEVQFWAQWGRLHKKKKIWKFPLVEDFRITPMKLADVKDTLIMRKFGKVEPDNYWYRVCEGDAESVIQRPWHLLWKSRRLMEIVSAIASRLNWDYDAVHIERGEKARNRELWPNLDKDTSPSALLSTLQDKVEEGRNLYIATNEAALSFFNPLKDKYATHFLDENKDLWDESSEWYSETTKLNGGNPVEFDGYMRASVDTEVFLRGKKQIETFNDLTNDCKDGVGTCNVAAT
;
A
#
# COMPACT_ATOMS: atom_id res chain seq x y z
N MET A 1 28.20 81.38 -9.59
CA MET A 1 28.77 81.79 -10.88
C MET A 1 29.89 80.81 -11.22
N PHE A 2 29.69 79.94 -12.22
CA PHE A 2 30.32 80.02 -13.55
C PHE A 2 31.86 80.13 -13.47
N GLY A 3 32.71 79.26 -14.03
CA GLY A 3 32.56 78.12 -14.94
C GLY A 3 33.93 77.81 -15.61
N ARG A 4 34.03 76.62 -16.24
CA ARG A 4 34.93 76.17 -17.34
C ARG A 4 36.45 76.28 -17.15
N SER A 5 37.25 75.20 -17.13
CA SER A 5 37.49 74.14 -18.15
C SER A 5 38.02 74.64 -19.51
N ARG A 6 39.27 74.28 -19.81
CA ARG A 6 39.82 74.14 -21.18
C ARG A 6 40.12 72.66 -21.43
N ALA A 7 39.62 72.17 -22.56
CA ALA A 7 39.71 70.79 -23.03
C ALA A 7 40.97 70.57 -23.89
N GLY A 8 41.62 69.42 -23.70
CA GLY A 8 42.55 68.81 -24.66
C GLY A 8 41.81 67.75 -25.48
N GLY A 9 41.99 67.78 -26.81
CA GLY A 9 41.25 66.96 -27.77
C GLY A 9 41.68 65.49 -27.84
N PHE A 10 40.71 64.62 -28.11
CA PHE A 10 40.88 63.20 -28.38
C PHE A 10 40.89 62.94 -29.90
N ARG A 11 41.89 62.17 -30.37
CA ARG A 11 41.94 61.61 -31.74
C ARG A 11 41.31 60.20 -31.76
N PRO A 12 40.50 59.85 -32.78
CA PRO A 12 39.59 58.70 -32.75
C PRO A 12 40.14 57.43 -33.42
N GLU A 13 41.44 57.14 -33.34
CA GLU A 13 42.05 56.00 -34.08
C GLU A 13 42.43 54.81 -33.19
N ASN A 14 42.39 54.94 -31.85
CA ASN A 14 42.76 53.87 -30.90
C ASN A 14 41.58 53.28 -30.11
N LEU A 15 40.33 53.67 -30.40
CA LEU A 15 39.16 53.23 -29.64
C LEU A 15 38.68 51.81 -30.00
N GLY A 16 38.92 51.36 -31.24
CA GLY A 16 38.43 50.06 -31.72
C GLY A 16 39.15 48.86 -31.10
N GLN A 17 40.49 48.91 -31.01
CA GLN A 17 41.30 47.78 -30.55
C GLN A 17 41.20 47.54 -29.04
N ASN A 18 41.15 48.61 -28.23
CA ASN A 18 40.98 48.48 -26.78
C ASN A 18 39.56 48.04 -26.40
N ALA A 19 38.53 48.48 -27.14
CA ALA A 19 37.15 48.03 -26.93
C ALA A 19 36.98 46.54 -27.29
N LEU A 20 37.58 46.08 -28.39
CA LEU A 20 37.54 44.67 -28.80
C LEU A 20 38.27 43.75 -27.81
N ASN A 21 39.42 44.17 -27.27
CA ASN A 21 40.13 43.41 -26.23
C ASN A 21 39.37 43.36 -24.91
N LEU A 22 38.66 44.43 -24.55
CA LEU A 22 37.82 44.44 -23.34
C LEU A 22 36.61 43.51 -23.51
N ILE A 23 35.94 43.56 -24.67
CA ILE A 23 34.82 42.67 -24.99
C ILE A 23 35.28 41.21 -25.07
N GLY A 24 36.45 40.94 -25.65
CA GLY A 24 37.05 39.62 -25.71
C GLY A 24 37.37 39.06 -24.32
N ASN A 25 37.95 39.87 -23.43
CA ASN A 25 38.23 39.45 -22.05
C ASN A 25 36.97 39.23 -21.22
N ILE A 26 35.93 40.04 -21.40
CA ILE A 26 34.63 39.83 -20.72
C ILE A 26 33.95 38.56 -21.25
N GLY A 27 33.94 38.35 -22.57
CA GLY A 27 33.37 37.15 -23.19
C GLY A 27 34.12 35.88 -22.77
N PHE A 28 35.45 35.93 -22.71
CA PHE A 28 36.26 34.82 -22.23
C PHE A 28 36.04 34.55 -20.74
N SER A 29 35.90 35.59 -19.91
CA SER A 29 35.62 35.42 -18.48
C SER A 29 34.23 34.82 -18.23
N LEU A 30 33.22 35.19 -19.03
CA LEU A 30 31.88 34.58 -18.97
C LEU A 30 31.91 33.13 -19.45
N PHE A 31 32.69 32.83 -20.49
CA PHE A 31 32.88 31.46 -20.97
C PHE A 31 33.56 30.58 -19.91
N VAL A 32 34.64 31.04 -19.29
CA VAL A 32 35.32 30.31 -18.21
C VAL A 32 34.41 30.10 -17.01
N PHE A 33 33.62 31.11 -16.62
CA PHE A 33 32.64 30.97 -15.55
C PHE A 33 31.54 29.97 -15.90
N GLY A 34 31.03 30.01 -17.14
CA GLY A 34 30.03 29.06 -17.64
C GLY A 34 30.55 27.62 -17.67
N VAL A 35 31.78 27.41 -18.14
CA VAL A 35 32.44 26.10 -18.10
C VAL A 35 32.56 25.64 -16.66
N LEU A 36 33.03 26.47 -15.73
CA LEU A 36 33.22 26.10 -14.33
C LEU A 36 31.90 25.74 -13.63
N VAL A 37 30.82 26.46 -13.90
CA VAL A 37 29.46 26.10 -13.46
C VAL A 37 29.04 24.76 -14.06
N PHE A 38 29.27 24.54 -15.36
CA PHE A 38 28.91 23.29 -16.02
C PHE A 38 29.72 22.10 -15.49
N THR A 39 31.01 22.28 -15.17
CA THR A 39 31.83 21.22 -14.54
C THR A 39 31.40 20.94 -13.11
N ILE A 40 30.98 21.96 -12.34
CA ILE A 40 30.41 21.74 -11.00
C ILE A 40 29.11 20.96 -11.14
N ILE A 41 28.19 21.40 -12.02
CA ILE A 41 26.94 20.67 -12.29
C ILE A 41 27.25 19.24 -12.70
N ALA A 42 28.12 19.01 -13.70
CA ALA A 42 28.47 17.67 -14.16
C ALA A 42 29.18 16.80 -13.10
N ALA A 43 29.94 17.39 -12.18
CA ALA A 43 30.59 16.67 -11.08
C ALA A 43 29.63 16.37 -9.92
N THR A 44 28.57 17.16 -9.75
CA THR A 44 27.48 16.92 -8.76
C THR A 44 26.27 16.23 -9.37
N TYR A 45 26.24 16.05 -10.69
CA TYR A 45 25.16 15.41 -11.42
C TYR A 45 25.44 13.91 -11.41
N GLU A 46 24.85 13.23 -10.43
CA GLU A 46 24.64 11.79 -10.52
C GLU A 46 23.61 11.57 -11.63
N PRO A 47 23.96 10.89 -12.74
CA PRO A 47 22.96 10.56 -13.75
C PRO A 47 21.94 9.62 -13.11
N GLU A 48 20.69 10.07 -13.02
CA GLU A 48 19.58 9.27 -12.55
C GLU A 48 19.46 8.02 -13.45
N ASP A 49 19.76 6.85 -12.88
CA ASP A 49 19.57 5.57 -13.54
C ASP A 49 18.06 5.28 -13.56
N PRO A 50 17.39 5.31 -14.73
CA PRO A 50 15.93 5.41 -14.83
C PRO A 50 15.18 4.12 -14.47
N LEU A 51 15.88 3.10 -13.96
CA LEU A 51 15.31 1.78 -13.80
C LEU A 51 14.82 1.47 -12.38
N PHE A 52 15.26 2.18 -11.32
CA PHE A 52 14.97 1.78 -9.94
C PHE A 52 14.79 2.91 -8.90
N HIS A 53 14.03 3.96 -9.20
CA HIS A 53 13.58 4.88 -8.15
C HIS A 53 12.04 5.04 -8.10
N PRO A 54 11.40 4.85 -6.92
CA PRO A 54 10.07 5.38 -6.70
C PRO A 54 10.16 6.91 -6.81
N SER A 55 9.33 7.53 -7.65
CA SER A 55 9.50 8.93 -8.08
C SER A 55 9.80 9.89 -6.93
N ASP A 56 10.72 10.84 -7.10
CA ASP A 56 11.11 11.80 -6.06
C ASP A 56 9.96 12.66 -5.51
N LYS A 57 8.83 12.72 -6.20
CA LYS A 57 7.60 13.35 -5.70
C LYS A 57 6.96 12.57 -4.54
N ILE A 58 7.14 11.25 -4.50
CA ILE A 58 6.59 10.34 -3.48
C ILE A 58 7.42 10.41 -2.21
N THR A 59 8.75 10.38 -2.35
CA THR A 59 9.66 10.60 -1.21
C THR A 59 9.40 11.98 -0.64
N THR A 60 9.34 13.05 -1.42
CA THR A 60 9.08 14.41 -0.90
C THR A 60 7.74 14.57 -0.16
N PHE A 61 6.69 13.82 -0.52
CA PHE A 61 5.39 13.82 0.19
C PHE A 61 5.43 13.02 1.51
N LEU A 62 6.14 11.88 1.52
CA LEU A 62 6.34 11.03 2.72
C LEU A 62 7.47 11.53 3.65
N THR A 63 8.39 12.34 3.11
CA THR A 63 9.46 13.05 3.81
C THR A 63 9.10 14.52 4.04
N SER A 64 7.83 14.90 3.84
CA SER A 64 7.33 16.17 4.34
C SER A 64 7.74 16.27 5.80
N THR A 65 8.49 17.31 6.12
CA THR A 65 9.15 17.63 7.40
C THR A 65 8.15 17.92 8.52
N SER A 66 7.09 17.12 8.64
CA SER A 66 6.08 17.23 9.68
C SER A 66 6.72 16.89 11.01
N ASN A 67 6.84 17.91 11.86
CA ASN A 67 7.11 17.76 13.29
C ASN A 67 6.20 16.68 13.88
N ALA A 68 6.77 15.73 14.64
CA ALA A 68 6.09 14.59 15.26
C ALA A 68 5.06 14.95 16.36
N THR A 69 4.58 16.19 16.42
CA THR A 69 3.47 16.60 17.29
C THR A 69 2.14 16.17 16.69
N MET A 70 1.85 14.87 16.79
CA MET A 70 0.62 14.26 16.29
C MET A 70 -0.53 14.51 17.27
N LEU A 71 -1.42 15.44 16.93
CA LEU A 71 -2.79 15.49 17.49
C LEU A 71 -3.65 14.39 16.83
N SER A 72 -4.78 14.06 17.46
CA SER A 72 -5.70 12.94 17.16
C SER A 72 -5.72 12.53 15.68
N ASP A 73 -5.01 11.44 15.39
CA ASP A 73 -4.75 10.97 14.04
C ASP A 73 -5.77 9.91 13.66
N ASP A 74 -6.82 10.35 12.96
CA ASP A 74 -7.91 9.48 12.49
C ASP A 74 -7.61 8.85 11.11
N SER A 75 -6.50 9.22 10.46
CA SER A 75 -6.22 8.77 9.09
C SER A 75 -5.29 7.56 9.03
N VAL A 76 -5.67 6.52 8.30
CA VAL A 76 -4.75 5.40 8.01
C VAL A 76 -3.63 5.91 7.10
N VAL A 77 -2.39 5.76 7.53
CA VAL A 77 -1.23 6.14 6.72
C VAL A 77 -1.16 5.30 5.46
N LYS A 78 -0.93 5.99 4.33
CA LYS A 78 -0.63 5.35 3.05
C LYS A 78 0.68 4.58 3.16
N THR A 79 0.67 3.36 2.67
CA THR A 79 1.80 2.42 2.73
C THR A 79 2.47 2.29 1.36
N GLY A 80 3.58 1.55 1.27
CA GLY A 80 4.36 1.47 0.03
C GLY A 80 3.58 1.05 -1.22
N GLU A 81 2.54 0.23 -1.06
CA GLU A 81 1.69 -0.21 -2.16
C GLU A 81 0.87 0.94 -2.79
N ASP A 82 0.50 1.95 -1.99
CA ASP A 82 -0.32 3.09 -2.41
C ASP A 82 0.44 4.04 -3.36
N PHE A 83 1.76 3.90 -3.41
CA PHE A 83 2.66 4.77 -4.16
C PHE A 83 3.32 4.08 -5.36
N MET A 84 3.00 2.82 -5.64
CA MET A 84 3.54 2.12 -6.81
C MET A 84 3.04 2.77 -8.10
N VAL A 85 3.96 3.27 -8.93
CA VAL A 85 3.63 3.90 -10.21
C VAL A 85 3.13 2.86 -11.21
N VAL A 86 2.08 3.20 -11.96
CA VAL A 86 1.54 2.38 -13.06
C VAL A 86 2.54 2.40 -14.22
N ASN A 87 3.40 1.38 -14.34
CA ASN A 87 4.25 1.26 -15.53
C ASN A 87 3.46 0.62 -16.67
N GLN A 88 2.69 1.43 -17.41
CA GLN A 88 1.74 0.97 -18.46
C GLN A 88 2.42 0.26 -19.64
N THR A 89 3.70 0.54 -19.91
CA THR A 89 4.41 0.06 -21.11
C THR A 89 4.83 -1.40 -21.04
N VAL A 90 4.84 -2.02 -19.86
CA VAL A 90 5.28 -3.43 -19.67
C VAL A 90 4.13 -4.43 -19.90
N PHE A 91 2.86 -3.98 -19.98
CA PHE A 91 1.69 -4.86 -19.85
C PHE A 91 0.69 -4.77 -21.02
N ALA A 92 1.16 -4.55 -22.25
CA ALA A 92 0.31 -4.28 -23.42
C ALA A 92 -0.56 -5.46 -23.92
N GLU A 93 -0.44 -6.66 -23.35
CA GLU A 93 -1.26 -7.83 -23.72
C GLU A 93 -2.44 -8.00 -22.74
N PHE A 94 -3.61 -7.50 -23.12
CA PHE A 94 -4.87 -7.71 -22.40
C PHE A 94 -5.80 -8.60 -23.23
N ILE A 95 -6.58 -9.46 -22.57
CA ILE A 95 -7.53 -10.35 -23.23
C ILE A 95 -8.87 -9.62 -23.38
N ASN A 96 -9.29 -9.38 -24.62
CA ASN A 96 -10.59 -8.84 -25.00
C ASN A 96 -11.52 -9.92 -25.55
N ILE A 97 -12.81 -9.60 -25.69
CA ILE A 97 -13.82 -10.51 -26.23
C ILE A 97 -13.49 -10.95 -27.67
N THR A 98 -12.86 -10.07 -28.45
CA THR A 98 -12.42 -10.33 -29.83
C THR A 98 -11.31 -11.38 -29.91
N ASP A 99 -10.46 -11.49 -28.88
CA ASP A 99 -9.38 -12.48 -28.84
C ASP A 99 -9.94 -13.89 -28.59
N VAL A 100 -11.09 -13.98 -27.94
CA VAL A 100 -11.85 -15.23 -27.71
C VAL A 100 -12.63 -15.63 -28.97
N GLU A 101 -13.20 -14.66 -29.69
CA GLU A 101 -13.96 -14.93 -30.93
C GLU A 101 -13.05 -15.39 -32.09
N ALA A 102 -11.84 -14.83 -32.21
CA ALA A 102 -10.87 -15.22 -33.23
C ALA A 102 -10.37 -16.68 -33.11
N THR A 103 -10.44 -17.28 -31.92
CA THR A 103 -10.05 -18.68 -31.71
C THR A 103 -11.17 -19.69 -31.99
N THR A 104 -12.42 -19.23 -32.08
CA THR A 104 -13.60 -20.06 -32.39
C THR A 104 -13.84 -20.27 -33.89
N GLU A 105 -13.30 -19.42 -34.76
CA GLU A 105 -13.54 -19.50 -36.21
C GLU A 105 -12.81 -20.65 -36.92
N GLU A 106 -11.86 -21.34 -36.28
CA GLU A 106 -11.05 -22.37 -36.95
C GLU A 106 -11.59 -23.81 -36.89
N LYS A 107 -12.68 -24.11 -36.16
CA LYS A 107 -13.29 -25.46 -36.18
C LYS A 107 -14.80 -25.44 -36.01
N THR A 108 -15.52 -25.40 -37.12
CA THR A 108 -16.93 -25.79 -37.15
C THR A 108 -17.11 -26.90 -38.19
N GLU A 109 -16.74 -28.14 -37.84
CA GLU A 109 -17.25 -29.32 -38.52
C GLU A 109 -18.42 -29.86 -37.71
N SER A 110 -19.61 -29.84 -38.33
CA SER A 110 -20.87 -30.29 -37.77
C SER A 110 -20.91 -31.81 -37.59
N ILE A 111 -20.60 -32.28 -36.39
CA ILE A 111 -20.94 -33.64 -35.97
C ILE A 111 -22.23 -33.56 -35.14
N GLN A 112 -23.31 -34.11 -35.70
CA GLN A 112 -24.58 -34.29 -35.02
C GLN A 112 -24.40 -35.29 -33.86
N LEU A 113 -24.13 -34.76 -32.66
CA LEU A 113 -24.05 -35.55 -31.43
C LEU A 113 -25.43 -35.66 -30.76
N ASP A 114 -25.78 -36.87 -30.36
CA ASP A 114 -26.92 -37.17 -29.52
C ASP A 114 -26.70 -36.47 -28.16
N CYS A 115 -27.44 -35.40 -27.90
CA CYS A 115 -27.30 -34.65 -26.65
C CYS A 115 -28.14 -35.26 -25.56
N ASP A 116 -27.51 -36.10 -24.76
CA ASP A 116 -28.07 -36.44 -23.47
C ASP A 116 -28.06 -35.18 -22.58
N VAL A 117 -29.26 -34.65 -22.28
CA VAL A 117 -29.44 -33.47 -21.42
C VAL A 117 -28.98 -33.78 -19.98
N ASN A 118 -28.89 -35.06 -19.60
CA ASN A 118 -28.47 -35.50 -18.27
C ASN A 118 -26.97 -35.81 -18.16
N SER A 119 -26.19 -35.70 -19.26
CA SER A 119 -24.75 -35.90 -19.21
C SER A 119 -24.08 -34.75 -18.44
N PRO A 120 -23.14 -35.04 -17.49
CA PRO A 120 -22.37 -33.99 -16.82
C PRO A 120 -21.61 -33.10 -17.80
N VAL A 121 -21.44 -31.82 -17.44
CA VAL A 121 -20.68 -30.86 -18.26
C VAL A 121 -19.19 -31.16 -18.17
N ASP A 122 -18.51 -31.33 -19.31
CA ASP A 122 -17.05 -31.45 -19.31
C ASP A 122 -16.41 -30.05 -19.24
N CYS A 123 -15.98 -29.67 -18.03
CA CYS A 123 -15.30 -28.40 -17.80
C CYS A 123 -13.97 -28.28 -18.56
N LYS A 124 -13.39 -29.37 -19.09
CA LYS A 124 -12.15 -29.32 -19.88
C LYS A 124 -12.38 -29.03 -21.36
N ASP A 125 -13.64 -28.98 -21.78
CA ASP A 125 -14.01 -28.62 -23.15
C ASP A 125 -13.60 -27.16 -23.44
N SER A 126 -13.06 -26.93 -24.64
CA SER A 126 -12.67 -25.60 -25.11
C SER A 126 -13.88 -24.68 -25.30
N GLU A 127 -15.03 -25.21 -25.72
CA GLU A 127 -16.26 -24.42 -25.90
C GLU A 127 -16.80 -23.93 -24.56
N VAL A 128 -16.81 -24.82 -23.55
CA VAL A 128 -17.20 -24.48 -22.17
C VAL A 128 -16.26 -23.41 -21.60
N PHE A 129 -14.95 -23.57 -21.82
CA PHE A 129 -13.96 -22.60 -21.36
C PHE A 129 -14.16 -21.21 -21.99
N HIS A 130 -14.35 -21.14 -23.32
CA HIS A 130 -14.59 -19.87 -24.01
C HIS A 130 -15.93 -19.23 -23.61
N LEU A 131 -16.97 -20.04 -23.41
CA LEU A 131 -18.27 -19.59 -22.91
C LEU A 131 -18.13 -18.93 -21.52
N MET A 132 -17.39 -19.56 -20.61
CA MET A 132 -17.10 -18.99 -19.28
C MET A 132 -16.28 -17.71 -19.38
N MET A 133 -15.26 -17.66 -20.25
CA MET A 133 -14.47 -16.44 -20.49
C MET A 133 -15.36 -15.29 -20.98
N LYS A 134 -16.19 -15.53 -22.00
CA LYS A 134 -17.12 -14.53 -22.55
C LYS A 134 -18.07 -14.00 -21.49
N ALA A 135 -18.73 -14.90 -20.75
CA ALA A 135 -19.63 -14.53 -19.67
C ALA A 135 -18.92 -13.70 -18.57
N THR A 136 -17.64 -13.99 -18.30
CA THR A 136 -16.85 -13.24 -17.32
C THR A 136 -16.50 -11.83 -17.82
N ILE A 137 -16.05 -11.71 -19.07
CA ILE A 137 -15.71 -10.42 -19.71
C ILE A 137 -16.95 -9.52 -19.80
N ASP A 138 -18.10 -10.10 -20.14
CA ASP A 138 -19.36 -9.35 -20.24
C ASP A 138 -19.87 -8.87 -18.88
N LYS A 139 -19.67 -9.67 -17.82
CA LYS A 139 -20.09 -9.32 -16.45
C LYS A 139 -19.20 -8.24 -15.82
N PHE A 140 -17.88 -8.31 -16.00
CA PHE A 140 -16.93 -7.39 -15.36
C PHE A 140 -16.26 -6.47 -16.39
N LYS A 141 -16.97 -5.41 -16.76
CA LYS A 141 -16.51 -4.47 -17.79
C LYS A 141 -15.42 -3.52 -17.30
N ASP A 142 -15.29 -3.33 -15.98
CA ASP A 142 -14.35 -2.39 -15.37
C ASP A 142 -13.04 -3.04 -14.91
N ILE A 143 -12.77 -4.26 -15.37
CA ILE A 143 -11.50 -4.95 -15.18
C ILE A 143 -10.85 -5.34 -16.51
N HIS A 144 -9.53 -5.33 -16.52
CA HIS A 144 -8.68 -5.87 -17.58
C HIS A 144 -8.23 -7.27 -17.20
N PHE A 145 -8.57 -8.26 -18.02
CA PHE A 145 -8.14 -9.64 -17.82
C PHE A 145 -6.76 -9.87 -18.43
N TYR A 146 -5.86 -10.40 -17.62
CA TYR A 146 -4.50 -10.72 -18.05
C TYR A 146 -4.34 -12.20 -18.37
N LYS A 147 -4.97 -13.06 -17.57
CA LYS A 147 -4.82 -14.51 -17.73
C LYS A 147 -6.00 -15.26 -17.13
N PHE A 148 -6.62 -16.11 -17.94
CA PHE A 148 -7.55 -17.13 -17.44
C PHE A 148 -6.80 -18.42 -17.11
N GLY A 149 -7.19 -19.04 -15.99
CA GLY A 149 -6.70 -20.31 -15.52
C GLY A 149 -7.46 -21.46 -16.16
N LYS A 150 -6.87 -22.66 -16.15
CA LYS A 150 -7.55 -23.87 -16.63
C LYS A 150 -8.79 -24.14 -15.77
N PRO A 151 -9.96 -24.40 -16.38
CA PRO A 151 -11.18 -24.72 -15.65
C PRO A 151 -11.03 -26.06 -14.92
N ALA A 152 -11.69 -26.15 -13.77
CA ALA A 152 -11.73 -27.33 -12.92
C ALA A 152 -13.19 -27.76 -12.71
N ILE A 153 -13.40 -29.04 -12.41
CA ILE A 153 -14.74 -29.56 -12.09
C ILE A 153 -15.16 -28.97 -10.73
N GLY A 154 -16.38 -28.43 -10.66
CA GLY A 154 -16.97 -27.91 -9.43
C GLY A 154 -17.55 -29.02 -8.55
N GLU A 155 -18.30 -28.64 -7.52
CA GLU A 155 -18.93 -29.61 -6.58
C GLU A 155 -20.16 -30.32 -7.17
N ALA A 156 -20.80 -29.75 -8.19
CA ALA A 156 -22.01 -30.28 -8.81
C ALA A 156 -21.72 -30.73 -10.25
N ALA A 157 -22.53 -31.66 -10.78
CA ALA A 157 -22.33 -32.22 -12.12
C ALA A 157 -22.35 -31.18 -13.26
N ASN A 158 -22.98 -30.02 -13.02
CA ASN A 158 -23.11 -28.91 -13.97
C ASN A 158 -22.38 -27.64 -13.51
N SER A 159 -21.41 -27.76 -12.60
CA SER A 159 -20.61 -26.63 -12.14
C SER A 159 -19.14 -26.75 -12.52
N CYS A 160 -18.58 -25.64 -12.97
CA CYS A 160 -17.18 -25.53 -13.34
C CYS A 160 -16.55 -24.36 -12.58
N ASP A 161 -15.36 -24.55 -12.03
CA ASP A 161 -14.61 -23.51 -11.35
C ASP A 161 -13.54 -22.95 -12.30
N MET A 162 -13.45 -21.63 -12.43
CA MET A 162 -12.41 -20.97 -13.22
C MET A 162 -11.80 -19.80 -12.44
N ALA A 163 -10.48 -19.69 -12.54
CA ALA A 163 -9.71 -18.60 -11.96
C ALA A 163 -9.21 -17.64 -13.03
N TRP A 164 -9.00 -16.38 -12.69
CA TRP A 164 -8.33 -15.42 -13.56
C TRP A 164 -7.48 -14.43 -12.79
N ARG A 165 -6.53 -13.84 -13.50
CA ARG A 165 -5.76 -12.67 -13.07
C ARG A 165 -6.25 -11.44 -13.79
N TYR A 166 -6.44 -10.37 -13.04
CA TYR A 166 -6.97 -9.13 -13.57
C TYR A 166 -6.37 -7.90 -12.89
N ARG A 167 -6.66 -6.74 -13.49
CA ARG A 167 -6.49 -5.42 -12.88
C ARG A 167 -7.73 -4.57 -13.10
N PRO A 168 -8.08 -3.67 -12.18
CA PRO A 168 -9.11 -2.66 -12.42
C PRO A 168 -8.64 -1.69 -13.51
N LYS A 169 -9.56 -1.22 -14.38
CA LYS A 169 -9.23 -0.26 -15.45
C LYS A 169 -8.71 1.07 -14.91
N ASP A 170 -9.39 1.59 -13.89
CA ASP A 170 -9.03 2.83 -13.19
C ASP A 170 -8.10 2.57 -11.98
N GLY A 171 -7.52 1.36 -11.90
CA GLY A 171 -6.66 0.94 -10.81
C GLY A 171 -5.33 1.70 -10.81
N LYS A 172 -5.05 2.41 -9.71
CA LYS A 172 -3.82 3.19 -9.53
C LYS A 172 -2.62 2.33 -9.07
N THR A 173 -2.86 1.11 -8.59
CA THR A 173 -1.82 0.23 -8.04
C THR A 173 -1.28 -0.75 -9.08
N ALA A 174 0.03 -1.03 -9.02
CA ALA A 174 0.69 -2.00 -9.91
C ALA A 174 0.45 -3.48 -9.51
N ALA A 175 -0.49 -3.77 -8.61
CA ALA A 175 -0.76 -5.15 -8.16
C ALA A 175 -1.58 -5.94 -9.18
N PHE A 176 -1.43 -7.26 -9.20
CA PHE A 176 -2.38 -8.15 -9.86
C PHE A 176 -3.38 -8.69 -8.85
N TYR A 177 -4.62 -8.82 -9.26
CA TYR A 177 -5.66 -9.46 -8.46
C TYR A 177 -5.96 -10.83 -9.03
N LYS A 178 -6.33 -11.76 -8.16
CA LYS A 178 -6.75 -13.10 -8.53
C LYS A 178 -8.14 -13.36 -7.97
N ASP A 179 -9.05 -13.72 -8.86
CA ASP A 179 -10.39 -14.20 -8.52
C ASP A 179 -10.56 -15.63 -9.05
N TYR A 180 -11.44 -16.38 -8.41
CA TYR A 180 -11.83 -17.72 -8.82
C TYR A 180 -13.28 -17.95 -8.46
N ARG A 181 -14.09 -18.23 -9.47
CA ARG A 181 -15.55 -18.36 -9.29
C ARG A 181 -16.05 -19.68 -9.79
N ARG A 182 -17.14 -20.11 -9.18
CA ARG A 182 -17.95 -21.24 -9.62
C ARG A 182 -18.98 -20.75 -10.64
N PHE A 183 -19.07 -21.44 -11.77
CA PHE A 183 -20.02 -21.17 -12.83
C PHE A 183 -21.05 -22.29 -12.84
N LEU A 184 -22.33 -21.92 -12.99
CA LEU A 184 -23.43 -22.86 -13.21
C LEU A 184 -23.78 -22.86 -14.70
N ILE A 185 -23.66 -24.01 -15.34
CA ILE A 185 -23.85 -24.16 -16.79
C ILE A 185 -25.11 -24.99 -17.02
N ALA A 186 -26.02 -24.47 -17.83
CA ALA A 186 -27.18 -25.22 -18.31
C ALA A 186 -26.96 -25.69 -19.73
N LYS A 187 -27.48 -26.88 -20.01
CA LYS A 187 -27.57 -27.47 -21.35
C LYS A 187 -29.02 -27.41 -21.79
N SER A 188 -29.29 -26.79 -22.93
CA SER A 188 -30.63 -26.74 -23.52
C SER A 188 -30.96 -28.01 -24.30
N ASP A 189 -32.24 -28.22 -24.56
CA ASP A 189 -32.75 -29.34 -25.40
C ASP A 189 -32.19 -29.29 -26.83
N ASN A 190 -31.69 -28.14 -27.28
CA ASN A 190 -31.04 -27.92 -28.57
C ASN A 190 -29.51 -28.09 -28.52
N CYS A 191 -28.97 -28.78 -27.51
CA CYS A 191 -27.52 -28.95 -27.29
C CYS A 191 -26.71 -27.69 -26.98
N THR A 192 -27.35 -26.53 -26.80
CA THR A 192 -26.59 -25.29 -26.54
C THR A 192 -26.24 -25.16 -25.07
N LEU A 193 -25.00 -24.77 -24.79
CA LEU A 193 -24.51 -24.52 -23.43
C LEU A 193 -24.62 -23.03 -23.11
N THR A 194 -25.13 -22.70 -21.94
CA THR A 194 -25.23 -21.31 -21.47
C THR A 194 -24.84 -21.20 -20.01
N VAL A 195 -24.12 -20.14 -19.65
CA VAL A 195 -23.87 -19.80 -18.24
C VAL A 195 -25.15 -19.23 -17.63
N VAL A 196 -25.69 -19.92 -16.64
CA VAL A 196 -26.88 -19.49 -15.89
C VAL A 196 -26.48 -18.49 -14.82
N ASP A 197 -25.40 -18.77 -14.11
CA ASP A 197 -24.95 -17.97 -12.99
C ASP A 197 -23.43 -18.04 -12.83
N ILE A 198 -22.88 -16.95 -12.28
CA ILE A 198 -21.49 -16.82 -11.88
C ILE A 198 -21.51 -16.50 -10.40
N GLY A 199 -20.99 -17.42 -9.59
CA GLY A 199 -21.01 -17.35 -8.14
C GLY A 199 -20.26 -16.14 -7.57
N GLU A 200 -20.19 -16.12 -6.25
CA GLU A 200 -19.55 -15.04 -5.51
C GLU A 200 -18.02 -15.06 -5.63
N TYR A 201 -17.39 -13.98 -5.16
CA TYR A 201 -15.94 -13.86 -5.10
C TYR A 201 -15.34 -15.06 -4.38
N HIS A 202 -14.32 -15.68 -4.98
CA HIS A 202 -13.62 -16.85 -4.40
C HIS A 202 -14.49 -18.11 -4.16
N SER A 203 -15.67 -18.20 -4.77
CA SER A 203 -16.52 -19.41 -4.71
C SER A 203 -15.91 -20.65 -5.39
N GLY A 204 -14.99 -20.44 -6.36
CA GLY A 204 -14.42 -21.51 -7.21
C GLY A 204 -13.20 -22.20 -6.61
N LEU A 205 -13.33 -22.81 -5.44
CA LEU A 205 -12.20 -23.34 -4.66
C LEU A 205 -11.33 -24.36 -5.42
N ASN A 206 -11.88 -25.14 -6.36
CA ASN A 206 -11.11 -26.14 -7.12
C ASN A 206 -10.18 -25.51 -8.16
N ALA A 207 -10.46 -24.28 -8.59
CA ALA A 207 -9.59 -23.50 -9.46
C ALA A 207 -8.47 -22.76 -8.67
N ARG A 208 -8.52 -22.76 -7.34
CA ARG A 208 -7.49 -22.18 -6.48
C ARG A 208 -6.22 -23.04 -6.53
N LYS A 209 -5.25 -22.66 -7.36
CA LYS A 209 -3.90 -23.24 -7.33
C LYS A 209 -3.27 -23.05 -5.94
N ARG A 210 -3.19 -24.12 -5.14
CA ARG A 210 -2.37 -24.17 -3.92
C ARG A 210 -0.92 -24.42 -4.34
N LYS A 211 0.01 -23.50 -4.06
CA LYS A 211 1.45 -23.74 -4.24
C LYS A 211 1.87 -24.81 -3.22
N LYS A 212 2.00 -26.07 -3.66
CA LYS A 212 2.51 -27.17 -2.84
C LYS A 212 4.03 -27.03 -2.74
N HIS A 213 4.54 -26.81 -1.54
CA HIS A 213 5.97 -26.77 -1.19
C HIS A 213 6.80 -25.71 -1.96
N GLN A 214 6.71 -24.44 -1.56
CA GLN A 214 7.91 -23.61 -1.66
C GLN A 214 8.89 -24.10 -0.59
N LYS A 215 10.00 -24.70 -1.02
CA LYS A 215 11.16 -24.85 -0.14
C LYS A 215 11.58 -23.44 0.28
N ALA A 216 11.76 -23.22 1.58
CA ALA A 216 12.47 -22.04 2.06
C ALA A 216 13.91 -22.13 1.52
N GLY A 217 14.19 -21.35 0.49
CA GLY A 217 15.47 -21.39 -0.21
C GLY A 217 15.49 -20.29 -1.26
N PHE A 218 16.49 -19.43 -1.15
CA PHE A 218 16.76 -18.25 -1.97
C PHE A 218 17.24 -18.65 -3.38
N GLU A 219 16.48 -19.46 -4.11
CA GLU A 219 16.74 -19.66 -5.54
C GLU A 219 15.96 -18.59 -6.31
N LYS A 220 16.63 -17.48 -6.59
CA LYS A 220 16.22 -16.54 -7.64
C LYS A 220 16.15 -17.33 -8.95
N THR A 221 14.95 -17.72 -9.35
CA THR A 221 14.67 -17.86 -10.78
C THR A 221 14.74 -16.45 -11.36
N THR A 222 15.82 -16.18 -12.09
CA THR A 222 15.94 -15.04 -12.98
C THR A 222 14.75 -15.00 -13.93
N ASP A 223 14.21 -13.80 -14.16
CA ASP A 223 13.01 -13.44 -14.94
C ASP A 223 11.65 -13.77 -14.30
N ASP A 224 11.22 -12.93 -13.36
CA ASP A 224 10.08 -12.03 -13.57
C ASP A 224 10.08 -10.98 -12.46
N PHE A 225 9.84 -9.72 -12.77
CA PHE A 225 9.59 -8.70 -11.74
C PHE A 225 8.20 -9.00 -11.17
N SER A 226 8.11 -9.98 -10.25
CA SER A 226 6.81 -10.55 -9.86
C SER A 226 6.06 -9.57 -8.98
N LEU A 227 5.24 -8.74 -9.61
CA LEU A 227 4.33 -7.84 -8.93
C LEU A 227 3.47 -8.63 -7.92
N PRO A 228 3.11 -8.00 -6.79
CA PRO A 228 2.29 -8.66 -5.79
C PRO A 228 0.96 -9.12 -6.38
N VAL A 229 0.54 -10.29 -5.94
CA VAL A 229 -0.73 -10.91 -6.36
C VAL A 229 -1.62 -11.02 -5.14
N VAL A 230 -2.68 -10.21 -5.10
CA VAL A 230 -3.73 -10.28 -4.08
C VAL A 230 -4.68 -11.43 -4.43
N GLY A 231 -5.05 -12.26 -3.45
CA GLY A 231 -5.84 -13.48 -3.65
C GLY A 231 -5.03 -14.78 -3.79
N GLU A 232 -3.73 -14.75 -3.46
CA GLU A 232 -2.92 -15.96 -3.23
C GLU A 232 -2.75 -16.20 -1.72
N ALA A 233 -2.70 -17.48 -1.33
CA ALA A 233 -2.56 -17.86 0.07
C ALA A 233 -1.31 -17.23 0.72
N VAL A 234 -1.48 -16.67 1.92
CA VAL A 234 -0.43 -15.96 2.65
C VAL A 234 0.56 -16.94 3.29
N ASN A 235 1.86 -16.64 3.17
CA ASN A 235 2.90 -17.45 3.81
C ASN A 235 3.36 -16.81 5.14
N ASP A 236 2.78 -17.29 6.25
CA ASP A 236 3.12 -16.84 7.60
C ASP A 236 4.44 -17.40 8.15
N SER A 237 5.21 -18.14 7.34
CA SER A 237 6.49 -18.72 7.79
C SER A 237 7.46 -17.61 8.17
N LEU A 238 8.02 -17.71 9.36
CA LEU A 238 9.05 -16.80 9.83
C LEU A 238 10.40 -17.12 9.16
N PRO A 239 11.28 -16.13 8.93
CA PRO A 239 12.58 -16.37 8.35
C PRO A 239 13.36 -17.36 9.22
N MET A 240 13.73 -18.50 8.63
CA MET A 240 14.61 -19.45 9.32
C MET A 240 16.04 -18.94 9.25
N VAL A 241 16.70 -18.88 10.40
CA VAL A 241 18.14 -18.63 10.42
C VAL A 241 18.85 -19.82 9.77
N GLU A 242 19.54 -19.54 8.66
CA GLU A 242 20.09 -20.55 7.75
C GLU A 242 21.13 -21.46 8.42
N SER A 243 21.95 -20.93 9.34
CA SER A 243 22.91 -21.72 10.14
C SER A 243 23.43 -20.99 11.38
N GLU A 244 23.96 -21.73 12.37
CA GLU A 244 24.64 -21.14 13.54
C GLU A 244 25.86 -20.28 13.13
N GLU A 245 26.52 -20.60 12.01
CA GLU A 245 27.67 -19.82 11.52
C GLU A 245 27.23 -18.51 10.87
N ALA A 246 26.18 -18.53 10.05
CA ALA A 246 25.59 -17.32 9.48
C ALA A 246 25.13 -16.34 10.57
N PHE A 247 24.54 -16.85 11.65
CA PHE A 247 24.13 -16.04 12.80
C PHE A 247 25.32 -15.39 13.54
N LYS A 248 26.45 -16.10 13.67
CA LYS A 248 27.65 -15.54 14.32
C LYS A 248 28.30 -14.43 13.51
N THR A 249 28.26 -14.54 12.18
CA THR A 249 28.79 -13.53 11.26
C THR A 249 27.84 -12.37 11.01
N GLY A 250 26.54 -12.56 11.29
CA GLY A 250 25.51 -11.55 11.15
C GLY A 250 25.74 -10.33 12.05
N LYS A 251 25.19 -9.20 11.65
CA LYS A 251 25.15 -7.98 12.45
C LYS A 251 23.70 -7.58 12.68
N TYR A 252 23.38 -7.24 13.93
CA TYR A 252 22.02 -7.02 14.38
C TYR A 252 21.87 -5.66 15.06
N LEU A 253 20.69 -5.08 14.92
CA LEU A 253 20.23 -3.90 15.62
C LEU A 253 18.90 -4.22 16.30
N VAL A 254 18.79 -3.97 17.60
CA VAL A 254 17.56 -4.16 18.35
C VAL A 254 17.20 -2.89 19.13
N TYR A 255 15.92 -2.56 19.11
CA TYR A 255 15.33 -1.49 19.91
C TYR A 255 14.52 -2.12 21.05
N VAL A 256 14.74 -1.65 22.28
CA VAL A 256 14.12 -2.22 23.47
C VAL A 256 13.57 -1.11 24.36
N GLY A 257 12.32 -1.29 24.83
CA GLY A 257 11.63 -0.33 25.70
C GLY A 257 11.12 0.88 24.92
N GLY A 258 11.03 2.03 25.60
CA GLY A 258 10.52 3.27 25.00
C GLY A 258 9.03 3.52 25.24
N GLY A 259 8.55 4.65 24.73
CA GLY A 259 7.18 5.14 24.89
C GLY A 259 6.25 4.81 23.74
N ASP A 260 6.75 4.13 22.69
CA ASP A 260 6.03 3.89 21.43
C ASP A 260 4.89 2.87 21.58
N ARG A 261 4.97 2.01 22.59
CA ARG A 261 3.99 0.93 22.80
C ARG A 261 2.62 1.52 23.17
N CYS A 262 1.56 0.99 22.55
CA CYS A 262 0.17 1.41 22.74
C CYS A 262 -0.17 2.85 22.28
N LYS A 263 0.71 3.51 21.52
CA LYS A 263 0.41 4.76 20.81
C LYS A 263 -0.35 4.46 19.52
N SER A 264 -0.81 5.50 18.81
CA SER A 264 -1.51 5.33 17.53
C SER A 264 -0.67 4.51 16.54
N MET A 265 -1.32 3.85 15.58
CA MET A 265 -0.60 2.99 14.64
C MET A 265 0.39 3.83 13.83
N ASN A 266 0.04 5.07 13.50
CA ASN A 266 0.93 5.96 12.77
C ASN A 266 2.17 6.33 13.59
N HIS A 267 2.04 6.56 14.90
CA HIS A 267 3.20 6.74 15.78
C HIS A 267 4.10 5.50 15.76
N PHE A 268 3.51 4.31 15.91
CA PHE A 268 4.26 3.06 15.80
C PHE A 268 4.99 2.93 14.47
N LEU A 269 4.32 3.23 13.34
CA LEU A 269 4.92 3.15 12.01
C LEU A 269 6.07 4.13 11.81
N TRP A 270 5.92 5.37 12.29
CA TRP A 270 6.99 6.37 12.27
C TRP A 270 8.25 5.88 12.98
N SER A 271 8.07 5.31 14.17
CA SER A 271 9.14 4.75 14.99
C SER A 271 9.76 3.48 14.40
N PHE A 272 8.92 2.56 13.94
CA PHE A 272 9.35 1.31 13.31
C PHE A 272 10.17 1.59 12.04
N LEU A 273 9.70 2.48 11.17
CA LEU A 273 10.42 2.82 9.94
C LEU A 273 11.69 3.63 10.21
N CYS A 274 11.74 4.40 11.29
CA CYS A 274 13.00 5.01 11.72
C CYS A 274 14.03 3.94 12.10
N ALA A 275 13.63 2.95 12.92
CA ALA A 275 14.49 1.85 13.30
C ALA A 275 14.93 0.99 12.09
N LEU A 276 14.04 0.77 11.13
CA LEU A 276 14.34 0.06 9.88
C LEU A 276 15.31 0.85 8.99
N GLY A 277 15.11 2.17 8.86
CA GLY A 277 16.01 3.06 8.14
C GLY A 277 17.41 3.09 8.75
N GLU A 278 17.52 3.15 10.09
CA GLU A 278 18.81 3.03 10.77
C GLU A 278 19.48 1.67 10.50
N ALA A 279 18.72 0.57 10.58
CA ALA A 279 19.25 -0.77 10.33
C ALA A 279 19.82 -0.88 8.91
N GLN A 280 19.13 -0.33 7.91
CA GLN A 280 19.60 -0.27 6.53
C GLN A 280 20.87 0.57 6.40
N TYR A 281 20.89 1.76 7.02
CA TYR A 281 22.06 2.64 7.02
C TYR A 281 23.29 1.98 7.63
N LEU A 282 23.13 1.25 8.75
CA LEU A 282 24.21 0.54 9.43
C LEU A 282 24.57 -0.81 8.77
N ASN A 283 23.84 -1.23 7.74
CA ASN A 283 23.92 -2.56 7.12
C ASN A 283 23.81 -3.69 8.16
N ARG A 284 22.73 -3.64 8.96
CA ARG A 284 22.41 -4.60 10.02
C ARG A 284 21.01 -5.16 9.82
N THR A 285 20.81 -6.40 10.25
CA THR A 285 19.49 -7.01 10.35
C THR A 285 18.74 -6.39 11.52
N LEU A 286 17.56 -5.82 11.26
CA LEU A 286 16.68 -5.31 12.32
C LEU A 286 16.04 -6.50 13.04
N VAL A 287 16.22 -6.56 14.35
CA VAL A 287 15.49 -7.48 15.23
C VAL A 287 14.22 -6.76 15.67
N MET A 288 13.06 -7.27 15.27
CA MET A 288 11.76 -6.65 15.50
C MET A 288 10.85 -7.52 16.37
N ASP A 289 10.09 -6.87 17.26
CA ASP A 289 8.97 -7.49 17.98
C ASP A 289 7.77 -7.59 17.01
N LEU A 290 7.28 -8.80 16.76
CA LEU A 290 6.05 -9.02 15.98
C LEU A 290 4.79 -8.81 16.83
N THR A 291 4.94 -8.53 18.13
CA THR A 291 3.86 -8.27 19.06
C THR A 291 3.60 -6.77 19.18
N LEU A 292 2.41 -6.35 18.78
CA LEU A 292 1.94 -4.97 18.84
C LEU A 292 0.99 -4.77 20.01
N CYS A 293 0.97 -3.53 20.52
CA CYS A 293 -0.09 -3.05 21.38
C CYS A 293 -0.97 -2.08 20.59
N LEU A 294 -2.24 -2.45 20.41
CA LEU A 294 -3.24 -1.64 19.75
C LEU A 294 -3.76 -0.56 20.70
N SER A 295 -3.69 0.69 20.28
CA SER A 295 -4.16 1.82 21.09
C SER A 295 -5.67 1.80 21.30
N SER A 296 -6.12 2.32 22.45
CA SER A 296 -7.53 2.47 22.81
C SER A 296 -8.38 3.22 21.78
N ILE A 297 -7.76 4.05 20.93
CA ILE A 297 -8.46 4.77 19.86
C ILE A 297 -9.04 3.84 18.79
N TYR A 298 -8.51 2.62 18.67
CA TYR A 298 -8.96 1.62 17.70
C TYR A 298 -9.79 0.50 18.35
N THR A 299 -10.03 0.56 19.66
CA THR A 299 -10.74 -0.50 20.39
C THR A 299 -12.13 -0.04 20.79
N SER A 300 -13.09 -0.95 20.68
CA SER A 300 -14.48 -0.72 21.11
C SER A 300 -14.59 -0.58 22.64
N SER A 301 -13.64 -1.17 23.37
CA SER A 301 -13.54 -1.13 24.83
C SER A 301 -13.02 0.22 25.38
N GLY A 302 -12.40 1.05 24.53
CA GLY A 302 -11.70 2.26 24.96
C GLY A 302 -10.44 1.97 25.79
N GLN A 303 -9.92 0.75 25.75
CA GLN A 303 -8.68 0.35 26.44
C GLN A 303 -7.65 -0.18 25.42
N SER A 304 -6.36 0.08 25.67
CA SER A 304 -5.30 -0.44 24.81
C SER A 304 -5.16 -1.95 24.97
N GLU A 305 -4.99 -2.66 23.86
CA GLU A 305 -4.92 -4.12 23.78
C GLU A 305 -3.53 -4.59 23.39
N GLU A 306 -2.87 -5.29 24.30
CA GLU A 306 -1.54 -5.87 24.10
C GLU A 306 -1.61 -7.24 23.40
N GLY A 307 -0.55 -7.61 22.68
CA GLY A 307 -0.44 -8.99 22.17
C GLY A 307 -0.95 -9.20 20.73
N LYS A 308 -1.24 -8.15 19.98
CA LYS A 308 -1.69 -8.25 18.59
C LYS A 308 -0.52 -8.64 17.68
N ASP A 309 -0.75 -9.51 16.70
CA ASP A 309 0.31 -9.90 15.77
C ASP A 309 0.47 -8.85 14.65
N PHE A 310 1.71 -8.45 14.36
CA PHE A 310 2.05 -7.53 13.27
C PHE A 310 1.44 -7.93 11.92
N ARG A 311 1.37 -9.25 11.66
CA ARG A 311 0.84 -9.82 10.42
C ARG A 311 -0.66 -9.63 10.24
N PHE A 312 -1.38 -9.25 11.29
CA PHE A 312 -2.79 -8.88 11.16
C PHE A 312 -2.95 -7.59 10.36
N TYR A 313 -1.98 -6.69 10.43
CA TYR A 313 -2.07 -5.35 9.84
C TYR A 313 -1.17 -5.16 8.62
N PHE A 314 -0.02 -5.82 8.56
CA PHE A 314 1.01 -5.61 7.53
C PHE A 314 1.49 -6.92 6.87
N ASP A 315 1.95 -6.82 5.61
CA ASP A 315 2.51 -7.94 4.85
C ASP A 315 3.97 -8.22 5.30
N PHE A 316 4.11 -9.04 6.33
CA PHE A 316 5.43 -9.49 6.79
C PHE A 316 6.17 -10.34 5.75
N GLN A 317 5.46 -11.03 4.84
CA GLN A 317 6.12 -11.78 3.79
C GLN A 317 6.85 -10.84 2.83
N HIS A 318 6.21 -9.76 2.39
CA HIS A 318 6.86 -8.74 1.59
C HIS A 318 8.04 -8.11 2.35
N LEU A 319 7.81 -7.69 3.60
CA LEU A 319 8.82 -7.01 4.41
C LEU A 319 10.09 -7.87 4.59
N LYS A 320 9.96 -9.17 4.90
CA LYS A 320 11.11 -10.06 5.08
C LYS A 320 11.82 -10.43 3.77
N GLU A 321 11.15 -10.31 2.63
CA GLU A 321 11.75 -10.53 1.30
C GLU A 321 12.49 -9.27 0.82
N ALA A 322 11.98 -8.09 1.17
CA ALA A 322 12.52 -6.80 0.73
C ALA A 322 13.56 -6.21 1.70
N ALA A 323 13.52 -6.56 2.99
CA ALA A 323 14.42 -6.02 4.02
C ALA A 323 15.03 -7.13 4.89
N SER A 324 16.18 -6.84 5.48
CA SER A 324 16.84 -7.72 6.45
C SER A 324 16.19 -7.56 7.83
N VAL A 325 15.13 -8.33 8.10
CA VAL A 325 14.43 -8.36 9.39
C VAL A 325 14.43 -9.75 10.01
N LEU A 326 14.43 -9.81 11.35
CA LEU A 326 14.38 -11.04 12.12
C LEU A 326 13.43 -10.88 13.32
N ASP A 327 12.64 -11.91 13.60
CA ASP A 327 11.78 -11.99 14.78
C ASP A 327 12.62 -12.00 16.07
N GLU A 328 12.27 -11.11 17.00
CA GLU A 328 12.86 -10.97 18.32
C GLU A 328 12.89 -12.28 19.14
N VAL A 329 11.80 -13.03 19.18
CA VAL A 329 11.69 -14.29 19.94
C VAL A 329 12.68 -15.31 19.39
N GLN A 330 12.78 -15.41 18.07
CA GLN A 330 13.74 -16.30 17.41
C GLN A 330 15.18 -15.87 17.65
N PHE A 331 15.44 -14.57 17.54
CA PHE A 331 16.75 -13.99 17.78
C PHE A 331 17.23 -14.32 19.19
N TRP A 332 16.42 -14.05 20.23
CA TRP A 332 16.82 -14.32 21.62
C TRP A 332 16.97 -15.80 21.93
N ALA A 333 16.14 -16.67 21.34
CA ALA A 333 16.29 -18.12 21.49
C ALA A 333 17.66 -18.61 20.97
N GLN A 334 18.13 -18.07 19.84
CA GLN A 334 19.42 -18.43 19.27
C GLN A 334 20.59 -17.74 19.98
N TRP A 335 20.46 -16.44 20.26
CA TRP A 335 21.42 -15.67 21.03
C TRP A 335 21.69 -16.31 22.39
N GLY A 336 20.65 -16.73 23.10
CA GLY A 336 20.76 -17.44 24.38
C GLY A 336 21.51 -18.77 24.29
N ARG A 337 21.35 -19.53 23.20
CA ARG A 337 22.11 -20.77 22.95
C ARG A 337 23.60 -20.49 22.76
N LEU A 338 23.95 -19.43 22.02
CA LEU A 338 25.34 -19.04 21.78
C LEU A 338 25.99 -18.45 23.04
N HIS A 339 25.26 -17.63 23.79
CA HIS A 339 25.74 -17.03 25.04
C HIS A 339 26.04 -18.09 26.10
N LYS A 340 25.22 -19.15 26.20
CA LYS A 340 25.52 -20.29 27.10
C LYS A 340 26.81 -21.04 26.71
N LYS A 341 27.19 -21.05 25.43
CA LYS A 341 28.42 -21.70 24.93
C LYS A 341 29.68 -20.82 25.07
N LYS A 342 29.56 -19.47 25.09
CA LYS A 342 30.70 -18.54 25.23
C LYS A 342 30.39 -17.45 26.27
N LYS A 343 31.19 -17.39 27.34
CA LYS A 343 30.95 -16.57 28.54
C LYS A 343 31.07 -15.04 28.39
N ILE A 344 31.50 -14.49 27.25
CA ILE A 344 31.82 -13.06 27.15
C ILE A 344 31.56 -12.56 25.73
N TRP A 345 30.40 -11.91 25.53
CA TRP A 345 30.16 -11.03 24.39
C TRP A 345 29.69 -9.70 24.99
N LYS A 346 30.59 -8.71 24.99
CA LYS A 346 30.17 -7.33 25.27
C LYS A 346 29.46 -6.85 24.02
N PHE A 347 28.30 -6.25 24.18
CA PHE A 347 27.60 -5.55 23.11
C PHE A 347 27.43 -4.09 23.54
N PRO A 348 27.57 -3.13 22.62
CA PRO A 348 27.32 -1.73 22.89
C PRO A 348 25.84 -1.55 23.25
N LEU A 349 25.62 -1.19 24.50
CA LEU A 349 24.35 -0.69 24.98
C LEU A 349 24.34 0.81 24.70
N VAL A 350 23.51 1.22 23.76
CA VAL A 350 23.23 2.61 23.45
C VAL A 350 22.00 3.00 24.26
N GLU A 351 22.21 3.84 25.26
CA GLU A 351 21.09 4.42 25.99
C GLU A 351 20.56 5.62 25.20
N ASP A 352 19.24 5.65 25.01
CA ASP A 352 18.50 6.79 24.48
C ASP A 352 18.77 7.11 22.98
N PHE A 353 18.16 8.20 22.48
CA PHE A 353 18.29 8.65 21.09
C PHE A 353 19.54 9.51 20.80
N ARG A 354 20.22 10.03 21.83
CA ARG A 354 21.27 11.06 21.71
C ARG A 354 22.49 10.63 20.89
N ILE A 355 22.77 9.33 20.82
CA ILE A 355 23.83 8.79 19.97
C ILE A 355 23.26 8.66 18.57
N THR A 356 23.76 9.51 17.66
CA THR A 356 23.33 9.51 16.27
C THR A 356 23.81 8.25 15.55
N PRO A 357 23.06 7.76 14.56
CA PRO A 357 23.43 6.55 13.83
C PRO A 357 24.78 6.65 13.09
N MET A 358 25.17 7.85 12.68
CA MET A 358 26.47 8.13 12.08
C MET A 358 27.64 7.74 13.00
N LYS A 359 27.48 7.89 14.33
CA LYS A 359 28.49 7.47 15.32
C LYS A 359 28.56 5.96 15.51
N LEU A 360 27.54 5.24 15.08
CA LEU A 360 27.43 3.79 15.20
C LEU A 360 27.93 3.04 13.95
N ALA A 361 28.20 3.75 12.85
CA ALA A 361 28.65 3.16 11.59
C ALA A 361 29.93 2.33 11.74
N ASP A 362 30.88 2.78 12.57
CA ASP A 362 32.17 2.12 12.79
C ASP A 362 32.12 0.98 13.83
N VAL A 363 30.96 0.75 14.47
CA VAL A 363 30.82 -0.27 15.50
C VAL A 363 30.89 -1.67 14.88
N LYS A 364 31.88 -2.46 15.32
CA LYS A 364 32.15 -3.81 14.81
C LYS A 364 31.41 -4.91 15.57
N ASP A 365 30.81 -4.60 16.72
CA ASP A 365 30.09 -5.58 17.53
C ASP A 365 28.92 -6.20 16.77
N THR A 366 28.67 -7.49 17.02
CA THR A 366 27.60 -8.26 16.39
C THR A 366 26.22 -7.69 16.70
N LEU A 367 25.97 -7.24 17.93
CA LEU A 367 24.69 -6.69 18.35
C LEU A 367 24.86 -5.24 18.79
N ILE A 368 24.04 -4.34 18.25
CA ILE A 368 23.81 -3.02 18.82
C ILE A 368 22.43 -3.05 19.49
N MET A 369 22.38 -2.70 20.76
CA MET A 369 21.12 -2.60 21.51
C MET A 369 20.87 -1.13 21.83
N ARG A 370 19.81 -0.57 21.26
CA ARG A 370 19.26 0.71 21.69
C ARG A 370 18.22 0.47 22.76
N LYS A 371 18.45 1.02 23.95
CA LYS A 371 17.55 0.88 25.09
C LYS A 371 16.97 2.24 25.45
N PHE A 372 15.65 2.33 25.41
CA PHE A 372 14.91 3.54 25.71
C PHE A 372 14.30 3.46 27.11
N GLY A 373 14.25 4.62 27.78
CA GLY A 373 13.68 4.77 29.11
C GLY A 373 12.15 4.80 29.11
N LYS A 374 11.58 5.19 30.25
CA LYS A 374 10.13 5.36 30.44
C LYS A 374 9.67 6.82 30.44
N VAL A 375 10.59 7.77 30.36
CA VAL A 375 10.29 9.19 30.52
C VAL A 375 10.02 9.79 29.15
N GLU A 376 8.77 10.16 28.91
CA GLU A 376 8.33 10.89 27.71
C GLU A 376 8.70 12.38 27.80
N PRO A 377 8.94 13.07 26.66
CA PRO A 377 8.81 12.60 25.27
C PRO A 377 10.13 12.05 24.67
N ASP A 378 11.20 12.02 25.44
CA ASP A 378 12.54 11.70 24.94
C ASP A 378 12.77 10.19 24.73
N ASN A 379 11.81 9.34 25.07
CA ASN A 379 11.94 7.88 24.97
C ASN A 379 11.27 7.26 23.74
N TYR A 380 10.88 8.05 22.74
CA TYR A 380 10.31 7.54 21.49
C TYR A 380 11.39 7.19 20.47
N TRP A 381 11.21 6.10 19.73
CA TRP A 381 12.23 5.61 18.80
C TRP A 381 12.43 6.54 17.60
N TYR A 382 11.36 7.18 17.10
CA TYR A 382 11.45 8.09 15.95
C TYR A 382 12.44 9.25 16.17
N ARG A 383 12.71 9.62 17.44
CA ARG A 383 13.68 10.66 17.82
C ARG A 383 15.10 10.36 17.33
N VAL A 384 15.43 9.09 17.07
CA VAL A 384 16.74 8.70 16.51
C VAL A 384 16.96 9.26 15.10
N CYS A 385 15.88 9.48 14.36
CA CYS A 385 15.91 9.99 12.99
C CYS A 385 15.67 11.50 12.91
N GLU A 386 15.54 12.21 14.04
CA GLU A 386 15.39 13.67 14.05
C GLU A 386 16.75 14.38 14.02
N GLY A 387 16.73 15.66 13.64
CA GLY A 387 17.92 16.52 13.65
C GLY A 387 18.94 16.10 12.59
N ASP A 388 20.21 15.98 12.96
CA ASP A 388 21.29 15.67 12.01
C ASP A 388 21.07 14.33 11.27
N ALA A 389 20.38 13.38 11.91
CA ALA A 389 20.11 12.06 11.36
C ALA A 389 19.02 12.10 10.26
N GLU A 390 18.15 13.11 10.24
CA GLU A 390 17.03 13.23 9.30
C GLU A 390 17.52 13.35 7.84
N SER A 391 18.67 14.00 7.65
CA SER A 391 19.30 14.17 6.34
C SER A 391 19.92 12.89 5.77
N VAL A 392 20.17 11.90 6.63
CA VAL A 392 20.92 10.68 6.29
C VAL A 392 20.02 9.45 6.30
N ILE A 393 19.07 9.40 7.24
CA ILE A 393 18.22 8.24 7.47
C ILE A 393 16.87 8.49 6.84
N GLN A 394 16.67 7.84 5.70
CA GLN A 394 15.36 7.80 5.08
C GLN A 394 14.52 6.72 5.72
N ARG A 395 13.27 7.06 6.04
CA ARG A 395 12.26 6.10 6.49
C ARG A 395 11.75 5.33 5.27
N PRO A 396 11.95 4.01 5.17
CA PRO A 396 11.69 3.26 3.95
C PRO A 396 10.21 2.84 3.87
N TRP A 397 9.31 3.83 3.77
CA TRP A 397 7.86 3.63 3.67
C TRP A 397 7.43 2.65 2.56
N HIS A 398 8.20 2.59 1.47
CA HIS A 398 7.94 1.71 0.34
C HIS A 398 8.04 0.21 0.66
N LEU A 399 8.70 -0.17 1.75
CA LEU A 399 8.90 -1.57 2.18
C LEU A 399 7.78 -2.11 3.07
N LEU A 400 6.92 -1.23 3.59
CA LEU A 400 5.83 -1.60 4.45
C LEU A 400 4.54 -1.59 3.64
N TRP A 401 3.87 -2.74 3.55
CA TRP A 401 2.60 -2.90 2.84
C TRP A 401 1.51 -3.40 3.81
N LYS A 402 0.24 -3.17 3.51
CA LYS A 402 -0.88 -3.66 4.33
C LYS A 402 -0.99 -5.18 4.21
N SER A 403 -1.63 -5.78 5.22
CA SER A 403 -1.83 -7.23 5.26
C SER A 403 -2.61 -7.70 4.04
N ARG A 404 -2.09 -8.71 3.34
CA ARG A 404 -2.77 -9.32 2.18
C ARG A 404 -4.18 -9.79 2.50
N ARG A 405 -4.42 -10.22 3.74
CA ARG A 405 -5.75 -10.66 4.21
C ARG A 405 -6.75 -9.51 4.23
N LEU A 406 -6.32 -8.31 4.62
CA LEU A 406 -7.16 -7.11 4.53
C LEU A 406 -7.39 -6.72 3.07
N MET A 407 -6.35 -6.83 2.22
CA MET A 407 -6.48 -6.55 0.79
C MET A 407 -7.41 -7.53 0.06
N GLU A 408 -7.55 -8.76 0.55
CA GLU A 408 -8.53 -9.72 0.07
C GLU A 408 -9.96 -9.30 0.39
N ILE A 409 -10.22 -8.82 1.62
CA ILE A 409 -11.52 -8.23 2.00
C ILE A 409 -11.84 -7.04 1.10
N VAL A 410 -10.90 -6.12 0.89
CA VAL A 410 -11.05 -4.96 -0.01
C VAL A 410 -11.43 -5.43 -1.42
N SER A 411 -10.75 -6.45 -1.94
CA SER A 411 -11.00 -6.98 -3.28
C SER A 411 -12.38 -7.65 -3.38
N ALA A 412 -12.84 -8.32 -2.33
CA ALA A 412 -14.16 -8.91 -2.25
C ALA A 412 -15.26 -7.83 -2.25
N ILE A 413 -15.10 -6.76 -1.47
CA ILE A 413 -16.02 -5.61 -1.45
C ILE A 413 -16.06 -4.94 -2.82
N ALA A 414 -14.90 -4.60 -3.39
CA ALA A 414 -14.83 -3.99 -4.72
C ALA A 414 -15.47 -4.89 -5.81
N SER A 415 -15.29 -6.21 -5.70
CA SER A 415 -15.93 -7.20 -6.56
C SER A 415 -17.47 -7.20 -6.42
N ARG A 416 -18.03 -7.07 -5.22
CA ARG A 416 -19.49 -6.93 -5.01
C ARG A 416 -20.05 -5.67 -5.67
N LEU A 417 -19.24 -4.62 -5.70
CA LEU A 417 -19.53 -3.36 -6.39
C LEU A 417 -19.15 -3.39 -7.89
N ASN A 418 -18.85 -4.58 -8.44
CA ASN A 418 -18.44 -4.82 -9.83
C ASN A 418 -17.22 -3.99 -10.30
N TRP A 419 -16.40 -3.48 -9.38
CA TRP A 419 -15.32 -2.53 -9.69
C TRP A 419 -15.82 -1.25 -10.40
N ASP A 420 -17.12 -0.95 -10.33
CA ASP A 420 -17.75 0.24 -10.89
C ASP A 420 -18.53 0.99 -9.80
N TYR A 421 -17.80 1.79 -9.02
CA TYR A 421 -18.36 2.60 -7.96
C TYR A 421 -17.56 3.89 -7.75
N ASP A 422 -18.24 4.87 -7.18
CA ASP A 422 -17.64 6.09 -6.64
C ASP A 422 -17.57 5.99 -5.12
N ALA A 423 -16.63 6.69 -4.50
CA ALA A 423 -16.41 6.61 -3.06
C ALA A 423 -16.35 7.98 -2.40
N VAL A 424 -16.94 8.07 -1.22
CA VAL A 424 -16.92 9.27 -0.37
C VAL A 424 -16.42 8.90 1.03
N HIS A 425 -15.51 9.71 1.56
CA HIS A 425 -15.02 9.60 2.92
C HIS A 425 -15.60 10.72 3.77
N ILE A 426 -16.44 10.35 4.74
CA ILE A 426 -17.23 11.26 5.59
C ILE A 426 -16.76 11.17 7.03
N GLU A 427 -16.05 12.20 7.48
CA GLU A 427 -15.58 12.37 8.86
C GLU A 427 -16.60 13.14 9.68
N ARG A 428 -17.12 12.50 10.73
CA ARG A 428 -18.08 13.08 11.68
C ARG A 428 -17.67 12.75 13.11
N GLY A 429 -18.34 11.79 13.75
CA GLY A 429 -18.00 11.33 15.10
C GLY A 429 -17.81 12.46 16.13
N GLU A 430 -16.69 12.44 16.84
CA GLU A 430 -16.33 13.47 17.82
C GLU A 430 -16.03 14.83 17.17
N LYS A 431 -15.46 14.84 15.95
CA LYS A 431 -15.12 16.08 15.23
C LYS A 431 -16.36 16.90 14.90
N ALA A 432 -17.43 16.26 14.42
CA ALA A 432 -18.70 16.95 14.15
C ALA A 432 -19.35 17.54 15.42
N ARG A 433 -19.07 16.99 16.61
CA ARG A 433 -19.58 17.52 17.87
C ARG A 433 -18.76 18.72 18.37
N ASN A 434 -17.48 18.78 18.02
CA ASN A 434 -16.58 19.84 18.45
C ASN A 434 -16.62 21.05 17.51
N ARG A 435 -17.61 21.93 17.73
CA ARG A 435 -17.82 23.15 16.95
C ARG A 435 -16.78 24.25 17.21
N GLU A 436 -15.94 24.10 18.23
CA GLU A 436 -14.85 25.04 18.51
C GLU A 436 -13.70 24.83 17.52
N LEU A 437 -13.39 23.57 17.20
CA LEU A 437 -12.35 23.20 16.23
C LEU A 437 -12.88 23.04 14.81
N TRP A 438 -14.12 22.58 14.63
CA TRP A 438 -14.77 22.36 13.33
C TRP A 438 -16.18 22.96 13.29
N PRO A 439 -16.30 24.28 13.06
CA PRO A 439 -17.58 24.99 13.16
C PRO A 439 -18.61 24.62 12.08
N ASN A 440 -18.17 24.17 10.89
CA ASN A 440 -19.05 23.91 9.75
C ASN A 440 -19.26 22.41 9.48
N LEU A 441 -18.34 21.55 9.94
CA LEU A 441 -18.30 20.12 9.62
C LEU A 441 -19.64 19.39 9.77
N ASP A 442 -20.35 19.57 10.89
CA ASP A 442 -21.65 18.93 11.16
C ASP A 442 -22.71 19.30 10.11
N LYS A 443 -22.75 20.57 9.71
CA LYS A 443 -23.70 21.11 8.72
C LYS A 443 -23.34 20.67 7.31
N ASP A 444 -22.06 20.78 6.96
CA ASP A 444 -21.57 20.52 5.61
C ASP A 444 -21.63 19.03 5.23
N THR A 445 -21.50 18.15 6.23
CA THR A 445 -21.64 16.69 6.05
C THR A 445 -23.04 16.17 6.39
N SER A 446 -24.04 17.05 6.48
CA SER A 446 -25.44 16.64 6.66
C SER A 446 -26.03 16.02 5.37
N PRO A 447 -27.06 15.15 5.44
CA PRO A 447 -27.54 14.43 4.26
C PRO A 447 -28.05 15.35 3.15
N SER A 448 -28.67 16.48 3.49
CA SER A 448 -29.12 17.47 2.51
C SER A 448 -27.95 18.21 1.84
N ALA A 449 -26.91 18.56 2.59
CA ALA A 449 -25.70 19.16 2.04
C ALA A 449 -24.96 18.16 1.14
N LEU A 450 -24.81 16.92 1.58
CA LEU A 450 -24.22 15.83 0.78
C LEU A 450 -24.99 15.60 -0.53
N LEU A 451 -26.32 15.54 -0.50
CA LEU A 451 -27.13 15.42 -1.72
C LEU A 451 -26.84 16.55 -2.71
N SER A 452 -26.74 17.79 -2.22
CA SER A 452 -26.43 18.96 -3.04
C SER A 452 -25.02 18.89 -3.63
N THR A 453 -24.02 18.58 -2.82
CA THR A 453 -22.61 18.57 -3.24
C THR A 453 -22.30 17.38 -4.16
N LEU A 454 -22.87 16.20 -3.87
CA LEU A 454 -22.62 14.99 -4.65
C LEU A 454 -23.33 15.02 -6.00
N GLN A 455 -24.45 15.73 -6.14
CA GLN A 455 -25.21 15.78 -7.40
C GLN A 455 -24.37 16.27 -8.59
N ASP A 456 -23.44 17.19 -8.36
CA ASP A 456 -22.56 17.71 -9.41
C ASP A 456 -21.30 16.85 -9.62
N LYS A 457 -21.02 15.93 -8.70
CA LYS A 457 -19.79 15.11 -8.68
C LYS A 457 -20.05 13.66 -9.08
N VAL A 458 -21.17 13.06 -8.70
CA VAL A 458 -21.50 11.64 -8.89
C VAL A 458 -22.81 11.54 -9.68
N GLU A 459 -22.85 10.64 -10.66
CA GLU A 459 -24.06 10.46 -11.47
C GLU A 459 -25.13 9.71 -10.66
N GLU A 460 -26.39 10.10 -10.84
CA GLU A 460 -27.53 9.47 -10.16
C GLU A 460 -27.65 7.98 -10.57
N GLY A 461 -28.01 7.13 -9.59
CA GLY A 461 -28.15 5.68 -9.76
C GLY A 461 -26.87 4.87 -9.64
N ARG A 462 -25.69 5.50 -9.53
CA ARG A 462 -24.41 4.79 -9.37
C ARG A 462 -24.24 4.18 -7.97
N ASN A 463 -23.37 3.18 -7.88
CA ASN A 463 -22.88 2.65 -6.60
C ASN A 463 -22.01 3.71 -5.90
N LEU A 464 -22.39 4.07 -4.69
CA LEU A 464 -21.67 5.02 -3.84
C LEU A 464 -21.22 4.32 -2.56
N TYR A 465 -19.92 4.06 -2.44
CA TYR A 465 -19.33 3.56 -1.21
C TYR A 465 -19.10 4.70 -0.22
N ILE A 466 -19.60 4.56 1.01
CA ILE A 466 -19.49 5.58 2.06
C ILE A 466 -18.60 5.04 3.19
N ALA A 467 -17.36 5.53 3.25
CA ALA A 467 -16.46 5.32 4.39
C ALA A 467 -16.74 6.39 5.45
N THR A 468 -17.11 6.01 6.67
CA THR A 468 -17.57 6.96 7.70
C THR A 468 -17.37 6.44 9.12
N ASN A 469 -17.08 7.35 10.05
CA ASN A 469 -17.08 7.09 11.49
C ASN A 469 -18.39 7.53 12.18
N GLU A 470 -19.44 7.87 11.42
CA GLU A 470 -20.77 8.12 11.96
C GLU A 470 -21.40 6.82 12.47
N ALA A 471 -21.80 6.81 13.74
CA ALA A 471 -22.28 5.60 14.40
C ALA A 471 -23.62 5.11 13.84
N ALA A 472 -24.49 6.04 13.43
CA ALA A 472 -25.82 5.73 12.93
C ALA A 472 -25.88 5.78 11.40
N LEU A 473 -25.64 4.66 10.71
CA LEU A 473 -25.68 4.59 9.24
C LEU A 473 -27.03 5.02 8.63
N SER A 474 -28.13 4.90 9.40
CA SER A 474 -29.45 5.41 9.00
C SER A 474 -29.48 6.92 8.76
N PHE A 475 -28.50 7.67 9.28
CA PHE A 475 -28.30 9.08 9.01
C PHE A 475 -28.19 9.37 7.50
N PHE A 476 -27.57 8.47 6.74
CA PHE A 476 -27.36 8.60 5.30
C PHE A 476 -28.51 8.06 4.45
N ASN A 477 -29.60 7.57 5.05
CA ASN A 477 -30.75 7.05 4.30
C ASN A 477 -31.30 8.00 3.22
N PRO A 478 -31.33 9.34 3.38
CA PRO A 478 -31.77 10.24 2.32
C PRO A 478 -30.94 10.17 1.03
N LEU A 479 -29.70 9.67 1.07
CA LEU A 479 -28.87 9.48 -0.13
C LEU A 479 -29.37 8.31 -1.01
N LYS A 480 -30.12 7.37 -0.43
CA LYS A 480 -30.64 6.18 -1.14
C LYS A 480 -31.64 6.53 -2.24
N ASP A 481 -32.25 7.70 -2.18
CA ASP A 481 -33.18 8.18 -3.20
C ASP A 481 -32.46 8.49 -4.52
N LYS A 482 -31.14 8.80 -4.47
CA LYS A 482 -30.33 9.17 -5.63
C LYS A 482 -29.21 8.18 -5.96
N TYR A 483 -28.67 7.47 -4.96
CA TYR A 483 -27.50 6.62 -5.11
C TYR A 483 -27.71 5.25 -4.47
N ALA A 484 -27.09 4.22 -5.02
CA ALA A 484 -27.00 2.92 -4.36
C ALA A 484 -25.88 2.98 -3.31
N THR A 485 -26.24 3.29 -2.06
CA THR A 485 -25.28 3.46 -0.96
C THR A 485 -24.80 2.12 -0.41
N HIS A 486 -23.49 1.99 -0.18
CA HIS A 486 -22.86 0.81 0.41
C HIS A 486 -21.93 1.20 1.56
N PHE A 487 -21.86 0.35 2.59
CA PHE A 487 -21.02 0.58 3.78
C PHE A 487 -20.16 -0.64 4.11
N LEU A 488 -19.09 -0.44 4.87
CA LEU A 488 -18.22 -1.54 5.32
C LEU A 488 -19.02 -2.63 6.03
N ASP A 489 -19.85 -2.23 6.99
CA ASP A 489 -20.59 -3.11 7.90
C ASP A 489 -21.61 -4.05 7.22
N GLU A 490 -21.95 -3.81 5.95
CA GLU A 490 -22.79 -4.69 5.14
C GLU A 490 -22.03 -5.96 4.68
N ASN A 491 -20.71 -5.96 4.80
CA ASN A 491 -19.81 -7.02 4.35
C ASN A 491 -19.20 -7.82 5.53
N LYS A 492 -19.88 -7.83 6.69
CA LYS A 492 -19.41 -8.53 7.90
C LYS A 492 -19.12 -10.00 7.70
N ASP A 493 -19.79 -10.64 6.76
CA ASP A 493 -19.58 -12.03 6.38
C ASP A 493 -18.15 -12.31 5.87
N LEU A 494 -17.41 -11.27 5.44
CA LEU A 494 -16.00 -11.40 5.03
C LEU A 494 -15.02 -11.56 6.20
N TRP A 495 -15.44 -11.29 7.44
CA TRP A 495 -14.60 -11.42 8.65
C TRP A 495 -15.34 -12.02 9.86
N ASP A 496 -16.57 -12.50 9.69
CA ASP A 496 -17.29 -13.21 10.73
C ASP A 496 -16.72 -14.63 10.97
N GLU A 497 -17.29 -15.36 11.93
CA GLU A 497 -16.84 -16.70 12.33
C GLU A 497 -16.84 -17.73 11.18
N SER A 498 -17.60 -17.49 10.11
CA SER A 498 -17.69 -18.37 8.94
C SER A 498 -16.66 -18.03 7.86
N SER A 499 -15.99 -16.89 7.97
CA SER A 499 -15.07 -16.37 6.96
C SER A 499 -13.71 -17.09 6.92
N GLU A 500 -13.08 -17.08 5.73
CA GLU A 500 -11.69 -17.54 5.59
C GLU A 500 -10.74 -16.67 6.42
N TRP A 501 -10.95 -15.35 6.43
CA TRP A 501 -10.18 -14.40 7.23
C TRP A 501 -10.15 -14.81 8.70
N TYR A 502 -11.31 -15.06 9.32
CA TYR A 502 -11.40 -15.44 10.73
C TYR A 502 -10.69 -16.76 11.01
N SER A 503 -10.84 -17.74 10.12
CA SER A 503 -10.19 -19.04 10.26
C SER A 503 -8.65 -18.92 10.21
N GLU A 504 -8.13 -18.08 9.31
CA GLU A 504 -6.69 -17.89 9.14
C GLU A 504 -6.09 -17.08 10.28
N THR A 505 -6.72 -15.98 10.69
CA THR A 505 -6.23 -15.12 11.77
C THR A 505 -6.32 -15.82 13.12
N THR A 506 -7.38 -16.58 13.37
CA THR A 506 -7.51 -17.41 14.58
C THR A 506 -6.38 -18.45 14.66
N LYS A 507 -6.07 -19.11 13.54
CA LYS A 507 -4.96 -20.07 13.47
C LYS A 507 -3.61 -19.39 13.72
N LEU A 508 -3.41 -18.20 13.15
CA LEU A 508 -2.21 -17.39 13.35
C LEU A 508 -2.06 -16.97 14.82
N ASN A 509 -3.18 -16.68 15.48
CA ASN A 509 -3.26 -16.24 16.88
C ASN A 509 -3.29 -17.40 17.90
N GLY A 510 -2.71 -18.56 17.54
CA GLY A 510 -2.63 -19.72 18.44
C GLY A 510 -3.98 -20.36 18.78
N GLY A 511 -5.00 -20.18 17.93
CA GLY A 511 -6.35 -20.69 18.12
C GLY A 511 -7.29 -19.71 18.84
N ASN A 512 -6.81 -18.52 19.21
CA ASN A 512 -7.65 -17.51 19.85
C ASN A 512 -8.35 -16.64 18.79
N PRO A 513 -9.67 -16.40 18.90
CA PRO A 513 -10.39 -15.51 18.00
C PRO A 513 -9.75 -14.12 17.90
N VAL A 514 -9.78 -13.55 16.70
CA VAL A 514 -9.30 -12.18 16.43
C VAL A 514 -10.49 -11.30 16.09
N GLU A 515 -10.69 -10.23 16.84
CA GLU A 515 -11.70 -9.21 16.51
C GLU A 515 -11.25 -8.37 15.32
N PHE A 516 -12.18 -8.07 14.41
CA PHE A 516 -11.96 -7.11 13.33
C PHE A 516 -12.03 -5.68 13.88
N ASP A 517 -10.88 -5.25 14.43
CA ASP A 517 -10.72 -4.03 15.21
C ASP A 517 -10.84 -2.73 14.39
N GLY A 518 -10.86 -1.59 15.08
CA GLY A 518 -11.03 -0.27 14.47
C GLY A 518 -9.95 0.11 13.47
N TYR A 519 -8.70 -0.35 13.65
CA TYR A 519 -7.64 -0.06 12.69
C TYR A 519 -7.80 -0.91 11.42
N MET A 520 -8.17 -2.19 11.55
CA MET A 520 -8.50 -3.02 10.38
C MET A 520 -9.67 -2.44 9.58
N ARG A 521 -10.72 -2.00 10.28
CA ARG A 521 -11.89 -1.34 9.67
C ARG A 521 -11.49 -0.09 8.89
N ALA A 522 -10.77 0.83 9.55
CA ALA A 522 -10.30 2.04 8.91
C ALA A 522 -9.38 1.75 7.72
N SER A 523 -8.54 0.71 7.82
CA SER A 523 -7.63 0.30 6.76
C SER A 523 -8.38 -0.22 5.54
N VAL A 524 -9.38 -1.10 5.73
CA VAL A 524 -10.23 -1.60 4.64
C VAL A 524 -11.07 -0.47 4.04
N ASP A 525 -11.69 0.38 4.86
CA ASP A 525 -12.48 1.53 4.38
C ASP A 525 -11.65 2.45 3.50
N THR A 526 -10.44 2.80 3.96
CA THR A 526 -9.51 3.64 3.19
C THR A 526 -9.15 2.99 1.86
N GLU A 527 -8.86 1.69 1.86
CA GLU A 527 -8.47 0.98 0.63
C GLU A 527 -9.64 0.81 -0.35
N VAL A 528 -10.86 0.57 0.11
CA VAL A 528 -12.05 0.55 -0.74
C VAL A 528 -12.31 1.94 -1.30
N PHE A 529 -12.17 2.99 -0.48
CA PHE A 529 -12.29 4.38 -0.91
C PHE A 529 -11.29 4.73 -2.02
N LEU A 530 -10.00 4.38 -1.85
CA LEU A 530 -8.94 4.67 -2.82
C LEU A 530 -9.11 3.96 -4.17
N ARG A 531 -9.93 2.91 -4.23
CA ARG A 531 -10.28 2.16 -5.46
C ARG A 531 -11.53 2.69 -6.17
N GLY A 532 -12.28 3.62 -5.56
CA GLY A 532 -13.40 4.29 -6.21
C GLY A 532 -12.91 5.15 -7.39
N LYS A 533 -13.73 5.21 -8.45
CA LYS A 533 -13.42 5.99 -9.66
C LYS A 533 -13.31 7.48 -9.34
N LYS A 534 -14.30 8.02 -8.62
CA LYS A 534 -14.24 9.33 -7.99
C LYS A 534 -14.03 9.17 -6.49
N GLN A 535 -13.15 10.00 -5.94
CA GLN A 535 -12.75 10.01 -4.53
C GLN A 535 -13.09 11.39 -3.98
N ILE A 536 -14.06 11.44 -3.06
CA ILE A 536 -14.56 12.68 -2.48
C ILE A 536 -14.25 12.66 -0.98
N GLU A 537 -13.39 13.56 -0.51
CA GLU A 537 -12.94 13.57 0.89
C GLU A 537 -13.57 14.72 1.69
N THR A 538 -13.85 14.50 2.97
CA THR A 538 -14.51 15.51 3.81
C THR A 538 -13.82 16.87 3.78
N PHE A 539 -12.54 16.92 4.14
CA PHE A 539 -11.81 18.18 4.32
C PHE A 539 -11.24 18.78 3.03
N ASN A 540 -11.38 18.08 1.89
CA ASN A 540 -10.95 18.58 0.59
C ASN A 540 -12.15 18.97 -0.30
N ASP A 541 -13.27 18.27 -0.17
CA ASP A 541 -14.39 18.36 -1.11
C ASP A 541 -15.73 18.75 -0.48
N LEU A 542 -15.94 18.48 0.82
CA LEU A 542 -17.25 18.57 1.46
C LEU A 542 -17.38 19.76 2.40
N THR A 543 -16.32 20.13 3.12
CA THR A 543 -16.30 21.25 4.06
C THR A 543 -15.13 22.19 3.82
N ASN A 544 -15.27 23.44 4.29
CA ASN A 544 -14.18 24.43 4.34
C ASN A 544 -13.39 24.38 5.66
N ASP A 545 -13.78 23.54 6.61
CA ASP A 545 -13.01 23.37 7.84
C ASP A 545 -11.69 22.64 7.58
N CYS A 546 -10.65 22.98 8.34
CA CYS A 546 -9.35 22.34 8.21
C CYS A 546 -9.34 20.97 8.93
N LYS A 547 -8.64 19.98 8.37
CA LYS A 547 -8.53 18.63 8.95
C LYS A 547 -8.10 18.65 10.42
N ASP A 548 -7.14 19.50 10.77
CA ASP A 548 -6.55 19.58 12.11
C ASP A 548 -7.15 20.71 12.97
N GLY A 549 -8.29 21.26 12.56
CA GLY A 549 -9.05 22.28 13.29
C GLY A 549 -8.72 23.73 12.88
N VAL A 550 -9.45 24.69 13.46
CA VAL A 550 -9.34 26.12 13.09
C VAL A 550 -7.88 26.61 13.11
N GLY A 551 -7.46 27.26 12.01
CA GLY A 551 -6.14 27.89 11.89
C GLY A 551 -5.02 26.96 11.39
N THR A 552 -5.35 25.73 10.99
CA THR A 552 -4.36 24.73 10.52
C THR A 552 -4.34 24.52 9.00
N CYS A 553 -5.26 25.14 8.25
CA CYS A 553 -5.28 25.03 6.79
C CYS A 553 -3.98 25.57 6.18
N ASN A 554 -3.31 24.77 5.35
CA ASN A 554 -2.23 25.26 4.52
C ASN A 554 -2.78 26.26 3.51
N VAL A 555 -2.23 27.48 3.48
CA VAL A 555 -2.62 28.59 2.58
C VAL A 555 -2.27 28.30 1.10
N ALA A 556 -2.03 27.05 0.72
CA ALA A 556 -1.51 26.67 -0.60
C ALA A 556 -2.60 26.27 -1.62
N ALA A 557 -3.88 26.47 -1.33
CA ALA A 557 -4.97 26.24 -2.28
C ALA A 557 -5.92 27.45 -2.30
N THR A 558 -5.49 28.48 -3.02
CA THR A 558 -6.36 29.50 -3.65
C THR A 558 -6.10 29.50 -5.14
#